data_AF-A0A523S807-F1
#
_entry.id   AF-A0A523S807-F1
#
_cell.length_a   1.000
_cell.length_b   1.000
_cell.length_c   1.000
_cell.angle_alpha   90.00
_cell.angle_beta   90.00
_cell.angle_gamma   90.00
#
_symmetry.space_group_name_H-M   'P 1'
#
loop_
_entity.id
_entity.type
_entity.pdbx_description
1 polymer ?
#
loop_
_entity_poly.entity_id
_entity_poly.type
_entity_poly.pdbx_seq_one_letter_code
_entity_poly.pdbx_strand_id
1 'polypeptide(L)'
;MINLPAPCYLCGEDAVLEGLCASCYAKEHPLIQVDTPLKIRTCKRCGAVKVPGGWKVITGPLPAKDELIERQLEMLLHQSVKRHVSDVEISLEEENRLDRVLHVKVKASGRSHNTLPSHEESYPLEVRFSHGTCDTCGMMSGGYYNAILQIRADNRPLTEDEEERINTIVTQRTVEAYGKDTKAF
;
A
#
# COMPACT_ATOMS: atom_id res chain seq x y z
N MET A 1 -3.92 33.55 45.78
CA MET A 1 -5.04 33.36 44.82
C MET A 1 -4.85 31.99 44.21
N ILE A 2 -5.78 31.06 44.46
CA ILE A 2 -5.75 29.73 43.86
C ILE A 2 -6.24 29.92 42.43
N ASN A 3 -5.33 29.84 41.46
CA ASN A 3 -5.68 29.88 40.05
C ASN A 3 -6.27 28.51 39.70
N LEU A 4 -7.59 28.37 39.83
CA LEU A 4 -8.29 27.17 39.40
C LEU A 4 -8.35 27.19 37.87
N PRO A 5 -7.75 26.20 37.18
CA PRO A 5 -7.88 26.10 35.74
C PRO A 5 -9.37 26.00 35.35
N ALA A 6 -9.73 26.62 34.23
CA ALA A 6 -11.09 26.53 33.72
C ALA A 6 -11.42 25.05 33.42
N PRO A 7 -12.61 24.55 33.75
CA PRO A 7 -12.98 23.17 33.44
C PRO A 7 -13.25 22.99 31.95
N CYS A 8 -12.99 21.78 31.46
CA CYS A 8 -13.26 21.33 30.11
C CYS A 8 -14.76 21.30 29.85
N TYR A 9 -15.23 21.90 28.76
CA TYR A 9 -16.66 21.97 28.47
C TYR A 9 -17.31 20.61 28.11
N LEU A 10 -16.51 19.57 27.83
CA LEU A 10 -17.01 18.22 27.53
C LEU A 10 -17.01 17.26 28.71
N CYS A 11 -15.95 17.28 29.54
CA CYS A 11 -15.78 16.29 30.62
C CYS A 11 -15.62 16.90 32.03
N GLY A 12 -15.46 18.22 32.15
CA GLY A 12 -15.29 18.92 33.43
C GLY A 12 -13.89 18.87 34.05
N GLU A 13 -12.94 18.18 33.42
CA GLU A 13 -11.53 18.13 33.85
C GLU A 13 -10.76 19.41 33.47
N ASP A 14 -9.59 19.67 34.05
CA ASP A 14 -8.86 20.92 33.81
C ASP A 14 -8.58 21.15 32.31
N ALA A 15 -9.08 22.26 31.77
CA ALA A 15 -8.87 22.63 30.39
C ALA A 15 -7.42 23.10 30.18
N VAL A 16 -6.80 22.55 29.15
CA VAL A 16 -5.40 22.83 28.80
C VAL A 16 -5.32 23.68 27.54
N LEU A 17 -6.27 23.52 26.61
CA LEU A 17 -6.26 24.19 25.31
C LEU A 17 -7.70 24.43 24.82
N GLU A 18 -8.02 25.66 24.41
CA GLU A 18 -9.33 26.04 23.84
C GLU A 18 -10.57 25.60 24.66
N GLY A 19 -10.43 25.54 25.98
CA GLY A 19 -11.53 25.08 26.86
C GLY A 19 -11.74 23.57 26.85
N LEU A 20 -10.80 22.80 26.28
CA LEU A 20 -10.76 21.34 26.30
C LEU A 20 -9.59 20.83 27.14
N CYS A 21 -9.78 19.67 27.78
CA CYS A 21 -8.67 18.88 28.30
C CYS A 21 -7.95 18.15 27.14
N ALA A 22 -6.73 17.67 27.39
CA ALA A 22 -5.92 17.02 26.36
C ALA A 22 -6.62 15.82 25.68
N SER A 23 -7.37 15.01 26.44
CA SER A 23 -8.05 13.81 25.92
C SER A 23 -9.27 14.16 25.06
N CYS A 24 -10.04 15.19 25.44
CA CYS A 24 -11.16 15.67 24.65
C CYS A 24 -10.70 16.37 23.36
N TYR A 25 -9.62 17.16 23.43
CA TYR A 25 -9.03 17.78 22.24
C TYR A 25 -8.55 16.72 21.24
N ALA A 26 -7.86 15.67 21.71
CA ALA A 26 -7.43 14.57 20.84
C ALA A 26 -8.59 13.84 20.14
N LYS A 27 -9.76 13.70 20.79
CA LYS A 27 -10.94 13.08 20.17
C LYS A 27 -11.56 13.91 19.05
N GLU A 28 -11.59 15.23 19.22
CA GLU A 28 -12.08 16.17 18.20
C GLU A 28 -11.06 16.37 17.06
N HIS A 29 -9.77 16.21 17.36
CA HIS A 29 -8.66 16.38 16.42
C HIS A 29 -7.84 15.08 16.29
N PRO A 30 -8.37 14.06 15.61
CA PRO A 30 -7.67 12.78 15.43
C PRO A 30 -6.39 12.97 14.60
N LEU A 31 -5.37 12.15 14.88
CA LEU A 31 -4.09 12.18 14.16
C LEU A 31 -4.26 11.70 12.71
N ILE A 32 -5.07 10.66 12.52
CA ILE A 32 -5.35 10.07 11.21
C ILE A 32 -6.84 9.81 11.00
N GLN A 33 -7.23 9.79 9.72
CA GLN A 33 -8.52 9.29 9.29
C GLN A 33 -8.30 8.10 8.35
N VAL A 34 -8.92 6.97 8.68
CA VAL A 34 -8.86 5.73 7.90
C VAL A 34 -10.28 5.22 7.63
N ASP A 35 -10.57 4.92 6.37
CA ASP A 35 -11.86 4.35 5.97
C ASP A 35 -11.79 2.81 6.00
N THR A 36 -12.81 2.18 6.60
CA THR A 36 -12.96 0.72 6.68
C THR A 36 -14.32 0.27 6.12
N PRO A 37 -14.43 -0.83 5.35
CA PRO A 37 -13.35 -1.72 4.93
C PRO A 37 -12.57 -1.22 3.71
N LEU A 38 -11.25 -1.42 3.71
CA LEU A 38 -10.38 -1.13 2.58
C LEU A 38 -10.43 -2.28 1.56
N LYS A 39 -10.79 -1.99 0.31
CA LYS A 39 -10.87 -3.00 -0.76
C LYS A 39 -9.64 -2.97 -1.64
N ILE A 40 -8.87 -4.06 -1.62
CA ILE A 40 -7.67 -4.25 -2.43
C ILE A 40 -8.02 -5.11 -3.64
N ARG A 41 -7.60 -4.69 -4.84
CA ARG A 41 -7.70 -5.52 -6.05
C ARG A 41 -6.31 -5.89 -6.54
N THR A 42 -6.01 -7.20 -6.56
CA THR A 42 -4.68 -7.73 -6.93
C THR A 42 -4.73 -8.58 -8.19
N CYS A 43 -3.67 -8.55 -8.99
CA CYS A 43 -3.56 -9.41 -10.16
C CYS A 43 -3.14 -10.83 -9.77
N LYS A 44 -3.88 -11.86 -10.19
CA LYS A 44 -3.53 -13.26 -9.89
C LYS A 44 -2.23 -13.73 -10.53
N ARG A 45 -1.78 -13.09 -11.61
CA ARG A 45 -0.64 -13.54 -12.42
C ARG A 45 0.67 -12.90 -11.98
N CYS A 46 0.69 -11.58 -11.76
CA CYS A 46 1.91 -10.82 -11.45
C CYS A 46 1.88 -10.14 -10.07
N GLY A 47 0.80 -10.27 -9.29
CA GLY A 47 0.69 -9.65 -7.96
C GLY A 47 0.48 -8.13 -7.95
N ALA A 48 0.33 -7.49 -9.12
CA ALA A 48 0.11 -6.04 -9.22
C ALA A 48 -1.15 -5.59 -8.46
N VAL A 49 -1.09 -4.41 -7.84
CA VAL A 49 -2.19 -3.80 -7.07
C VAL A 49 -2.86 -2.72 -7.88
N LYS A 50 -4.20 -2.68 -7.83
CA LYS A 50 -4.97 -1.56 -8.37
C LYS A 50 -4.94 -0.40 -7.38
N VAL A 51 -4.38 0.72 -7.80
CA VAL A 51 -4.37 2.00 -7.08
C VAL A 51 -5.07 3.06 -7.93
N PRO A 52 -5.50 4.19 -7.35
CA PRO A 52 -5.85 5.38 -8.11
C PRO A 52 -4.72 5.73 -9.10
N GLY A 53 -5.04 5.80 -10.39
CA GLY A 53 -4.06 6.04 -11.46
C GLY A 53 -3.55 4.78 -12.18
N GLY A 54 -3.93 3.56 -11.79
CA GLY A 54 -3.66 2.36 -12.60
C GLY A 54 -3.27 1.12 -11.80
N TRP A 55 -2.69 0.13 -12.48
CA TRP A 55 -2.08 -1.02 -11.83
C TRP A 55 -0.61 -0.75 -11.56
N LYS A 56 -0.17 -0.93 -10.31
CA LYS A 56 1.24 -0.83 -9.94
C LYS A 56 1.78 -2.22 -9.62
N VAL A 57 2.88 -2.57 -10.28
CA VAL A 57 3.63 -3.80 -10.01
C VAL A 57 4.50 -3.56 -8.78
N ILE A 58 4.55 -4.53 -7.88
CA ILE A 58 5.49 -4.49 -6.75
C ILE A 58 6.86 -4.87 -7.30
N THR A 59 7.76 -3.91 -7.39
CA THR A 59 9.12 -4.12 -7.88
C THR A 59 9.95 -4.84 -6.81
N GLY A 60 10.68 -5.89 -7.20
CA GLY A 60 11.55 -6.66 -6.31
C GLY A 60 11.58 -8.15 -6.67
N PRO A 61 12.48 -8.94 -6.06
CA PRO A 61 12.40 -10.40 -6.14
C PRO A 61 11.01 -10.84 -5.67
N LEU A 62 10.40 -11.85 -6.31
CA LEU A 62 9.10 -12.42 -5.93
C LEU A 62 9.11 -12.69 -4.42
N PRO A 63 8.48 -11.84 -3.60
CA PRO A 63 8.52 -12.02 -2.17
C PRO A 63 7.78 -13.31 -1.82
N ALA A 64 8.08 -13.91 -0.67
CA ALA A 64 7.14 -14.86 -0.09
C ALA A 64 5.73 -14.21 -0.04
N LYS A 65 4.66 -15.02 -0.12
CA LYS A 65 3.27 -14.49 -0.21
C LYS A 65 2.97 -13.44 0.87
N ASP A 66 3.59 -13.55 2.04
CA ASP A 66 3.38 -12.67 3.18
C ASP A 66 4.04 -11.30 3.01
N GLU A 67 5.30 -11.25 2.57
CA GLU A 67 6.00 -9.98 2.27
C GLU A 67 5.34 -9.23 1.10
N LEU A 68 4.72 -9.95 0.16
CA LEU A 68 3.91 -9.31 -0.88
C LEU A 68 2.73 -8.55 -0.26
N ILE A 69 2.00 -9.17 0.68
CA ILE A 69 0.82 -8.57 1.31
C ILE A 69 1.19 -7.33 2.11
N GLU A 70 2.28 -7.38 2.88
CA GLU A 70 2.79 -6.23 3.64
C GLU A 70 3.03 -5.02 2.73
N ARG A 71 3.75 -5.23 1.62
CA ARG A 71 4.01 -4.16 0.63
C ARG A 71 2.71 -3.64 -0.02
N GLN A 72 1.74 -4.52 -0.28
CA GLN A 72 0.43 -4.12 -0.82
C GLN A 72 -0.33 -3.22 0.17
N LEU A 73 -0.29 -3.56 1.46
CA LEU A 73 -0.92 -2.81 2.52
C LEU A 73 -0.26 -1.45 2.69
N GLU A 74 1.07 -1.40 2.81
CA GLU A 74 1.82 -0.14 2.92
C GLU A 74 1.48 0.81 1.77
N MET A 75 1.57 0.34 0.52
CA MET A 75 1.28 1.15 -0.66
C MET A 75 -0.12 1.76 -0.65
N LEU A 76 -1.11 1.03 -0.13
CA LEU A 76 -2.49 1.48 -0.08
C LEU A 76 -2.79 2.34 1.13
N LEU A 77 -2.19 2.04 2.29
CA LEU A 77 -2.33 2.84 3.50
C LEU A 77 -1.73 4.23 3.31
N HIS A 78 -0.58 4.32 2.64
CA HIS A 78 -0.01 5.63 2.28
C HIS A 78 -0.95 6.50 1.44
N GLN A 79 -1.86 5.89 0.66
CA GLN A 79 -2.81 6.61 -0.20
C GLN A 79 -4.19 6.79 0.45
N SER A 80 -4.60 5.87 1.32
CA SER A 80 -5.95 5.82 1.88
C SER A 80 -6.04 6.45 3.27
N VAL A 81 -4.93 6.53 4.00
CA VAL A 81 -4.88 7.18 5.31
C VAL A 81 -4.62 8.67 5.11
N LYS A 82 -5.57 9.51 5.54
CA LYS A 82 -5.39 10.97 5.59
C LYS A 82 -4.72 11.31 6.92
N ARG A 83 -3.57 11.97 6.86
CA ARG A 83 -2.86 12.48 8.04
C ARG A 83 -3.33 13.91 8.30
N HIS A 84 -3.78 14.17 9.52
CA HIS A 84 -4.14 15.53 9.95
C HIS A 84 -2.94 16.29 10.53
N VAL A 85 -1.91 15.56 10.96
CA VAL A 85 -0.68 16.12 11.53
C VAL A 85 0.53 15.60 10.73
N SER A 86 1.56 16.43 10.58
CA SER A 86 2.79 16.11 9.84
C SER A 86 3.67 15.08 10.54
N ASP A 87 3.75 15.13 11.87
CA ASP A 87 4.55 14.23 12.71
C ASP A 87 3.66 13.14 13.33
N VAL A 88 3.28 12.15 12.52
CA VAL A 88 2.54 10.97 12.96
C VAL A 88 3.27 9.71 12.52
N GLU A 89 3.64 8.89 13.49
CA GLU A 89 4.15 7.55 13.26
C GLU A 89 2.98 6.58 13.18
N ILE A 90 2.95 5.76 12.13
CA ILE A 90 1.87 4.80 11.87
C ILE A 90 2.49 3.40 11.89
N SER A 91 1.93 2.53 12.72
CA SER A 91 2.26 1.10 12.75
C SER A 91 1.01 0.25 12.54
N LEU A 92 1.22 -0.97 12.04
CA LEU A 92 0.18 -1.93 11.74
C LEU A 92 0.40 -3.17 12.58
N GLU A 93 -0.65 -3.62 13.24
CA GLU A 93 -0.67 -4.88 13.98
C GLU A 93 -1.70 -5.81 13.36
N GLU A 94 -1.26 -6.95 12.83
CA GLU A 94 -2.16 -7.99 12.31
C GLU A 94 -2.87 -8.69 13.47
N GLU A 95 -4.20 -8.62 13.48
CA GLU A 95 -5.01 -9.30 14.50
C GLU A 95 -5.51 -10.66 14.01
N ASN A 96 -5.97 -10.72 12.77
CA ASN A 96 -6.55 -11.94 12.21
C ASN A 96 -6.49 -11.94 10.68
N ARG A 97 -6.12 -13.08 10.11
CA ARG A 97 -6.04 -13.30 8.67
C ARG A 97 -6.86 -14.49 8.22
N LEU A 98 -7.81 -14.20 7.34
CA LEU A 98 -8.63 -15.15 6.59
C LEU A 98 -8.19 -15.11 5.11
N ASP A 99 -8.71 -16.03 4.29
CA ASP A 99 -8.31 -16.16 2.87
C ASP A 99 -8.46 -14.87 2.06
N ARG A 100 -9.51 -14.09 2.30
CA ARG A 100 -9.80 -12.83 1.58
C ARG A 100 -9.99 -11.61 2.45
N VAL A 101 -9.88 -11.77 3.77
CA VAL A 101 -10.14 -10.70 4.73
C VAL A 101 -9.01 -10.68 5.74
N LEU A 102 -8.42 -9.51 5.92
CA LEU A 102 -7.37 -9.27 6.89
C LEU A 102 -7.85 -8.17 7.85
N HIS A 103 -7.84 -8.48 9.14
CA HIS A 103 -8.12 -7.51 10.20
C HIS A 103 -6.79 -7.02 10.76
N VAL A 104 -6.55 -5.72 10.63
CA VAL A 104 -5.37 -5.04 11.17
C VAL A 104 -5.81 -3.92 12.09
N LYS A 105 -5.03 -3.69 13.14
CA LYS A 105 -5.15 -2.51 13.98
C LYS A 105 -4.11 -1.50 13.52
N VAL A 106 -4.58 -0.33 13.08
CA VAL A 106 -3.73 0.79 12.73
C VAL A 106 -3.49 1.59 14.00
N LYS A 107 -2.23 1.67 14.44
CA LYS A 107 -1.82 2.51 15.57
C LYS A 107 -1.16 3.76 15.03
N ALA A 108 -1.66 4.92 15.43
CA ALA A 108 -1.08 6.22 15.12
C ALA A 108 -0.60 6.89 16.40
N SER A 109 0.68 7.25 16.46
CA SER A 109 1.28 7.98 17.57
C SER A 109 1.75 9.36 17.09
N GLY A 110 1.40 10.40 17.84
CA GLY A 110 1.67 11.78 17.43
C GLY A 110 1.15 12.79 18.42
N ARG A 111 1.16 14.07 18.03
CA ARG A 111 0.64 15.18 18.83
C ARG A 111 -0.42 15.94 18.04
N SER A 112 -1.63 16.06 18.58
CA SER A 112 -2.70 16.87 17.96
C SER A 112 -2.40 18.38 18.01
N HIS A 113 -1.59 18.82 18.98
CA HIS A 113 -1.15 20.21 19.10
C HIS A 113 0.22 20.30 19.78
N ASN A 114 1.01 21.34 19.44
CA ASN A 114 2.39 21.51 19.95
C ASN A 114 2.49 21.65 21.47
N THR A 115 1.43 22.12 22.13
CA THR A 115 1.37 22.34 23.58
C THR A 115 0.84 21.11 24.34
N LEU A 116 0.31 20.12 23.62
CA LEU A 116 -0.25 18.91 24.21
C LEU A 116 0.78 17.77 24.18
N PRO A 117 0.72 16.82 25.14
CA PRO A 117 1.55 15.63 25.09
C PRO A 117 1.19 14.77 23.88
N SER A 118 2.11 13.88 23.49
CA SER A 118 1.82 12.88 22.47
C SER A 118 0.82 11.86 22.98
N HIS A 119 -0.08 11.42 22.10
CA HIS A 119 -1.06 10.38 22.36
C HIS A 119 -1.03 9.32 21.26
N GLU A 120 -1.63 8.17 21.57
CA GLU A 120 -1.76 7.04 20.65
C GLU A 120 -3.25 6.81 20.34
N GLU A 121 -3.55 6.59 19.07
CA GLU A 121 -4.87 6.25 18.56
C GLU A 121 -4.82 4.88 17.90
N SER A 122 -5.85 4.06 18.13
CA SER A 122 -5.97 2.73 17.55
C SER A 122 -7.27 2.61 16.76
N TYR A 123 -7.16 2.25 15.48
CA TYR A 123 -8.28 2.10 14.57
C TYR A 123 -8.37 0.66 14.05
N PRO A 124 -9.51 -0.03 14.21
CA PRO A 124 -9.72 -1.32 13.57
C PRO A 124 -9.93 -1.12 12.06
N LEU A 125 -9.16 -1.82 11.26
CA LEU A 125 -9.23 -1.77 9.80
C LEU A 125 -9.44 -3.18 9.24
N GLU A 126 -10.53 -3.32 8.48
CA GLU A 126 -10.80 -4.54 7.73
C GLU A 126 -10.34 -4.34 6.29
N VAL A 127 -9.45 -5.21 5.81
CA VAL A 127 -8.92 -5.21 4.47
C VAL A 127 -9.48 -6.39 3.69
N ARG A 128 -10.18 -6.12 2.60
CA ARG A 128 -10.77 -7.14 1.71
C ARG A 128 -9.98 -7.29 0.44
N PHE A 129 -9.45 -8.48 0.19
CA PHE A 129 -8.77 -8.84 -1.04
C PHE A 129 -9.76 -9.32 -2.10
N SER A 130 -9.64 -8.73 -3.29
CA SER A 130 -10.30 -9.15 -4.50
C SER A 130 -9.27 -9.38 -5.58
N HIS A 131 -9.53 -10.34 -6.45
CA HIS A 131 -8.60 -10.69 -7.51
C HIS A 131 -9.09 -10.22 -8.88
N GLY A 132 -8.15 -9.88 -9.75
CA GLY A 132 -8.40 -9.55 -11.15
C GLY A 132 -7.19 -9.85 -12.03
N THR A 133 -7.22 -9.28 -13.22
CA THR A 133 -6.11 -9.31 -14.18
C THR A 133 -5.70 -7.87 -14.46
N CYS A 134 -4.41 -7.56 -14.33
CA CYS A 134 -3.93 -6.22 -14.68
C CYS A 134 -3.90 -6.03 -16.20
N ASP A 135 -3.84 -4.78 -16.62
CA ASP A 135 -3.90 -4.43 -18.05
C ASP A 135 -2.75 -5.11 -18.83
N THR A 136 -1.54 -5.16 -18.27
CA THR A 136 -0.38 -5.84 -18.85
C THR A 136 -0.62 -7.34 -19.02
N CYS A 137 -1.03 -8.04 -17.97
CA CYS A 137 -1.31 -9.48 -18.05
C CYS A 137 -2.50 -9.79 -18.97
N GLY A 138 -3.48 -8.88 -19.04
CA GLY A 138 -4.58 -8.96 -19.98
C GLY A 138 -4.13 -8.84 -21.43
N MET A 139 -3.26 -7.87 -21.73
CA MET A 139 -2.65 -7.69 -23.06
C MET A 139 -1.82 -8.91 -23.48
N MET A 140 -0.96 -9.41 -22.58
CA MET A 140 -0.19 -10.65 -22.81
C MET A 140 -1.10 -11.83 -23.16
N SER A 141 -2.14 -12.08 -22.34
CA SER A 141 -3.07 -13.20 -22.55
C SER A 141 -3.95 -13.01 -23.79
N GLY A 142 -4.20 -11.78 -24.21
CA GLY A 142 -4.92 -11.45 -25.43
C GLY A 142 -4.06 -11.46 -26.70
N GLY A 143 -2.75 -11.70 -26.59
CA GLY A 143 -1.83 -11.68 -27.74
C GLY A 143 -1.56 -10.28 -28.31
N TYR A 144 -1.74 -9.23 -27.50
CA TYR A 144 -1.41 -7.88 -27.90
C TYR A 144 0.06 -7.58 -27.66
N TYR A 145 0.77 -7.22 -28.73
CA TYR A 145 2.20 -6.88 -28.69
C TYR A 145 2.43 -5.59 -29.49
N ASN A 146 3.26 -4.69 -28.94
CA ASN A 146 3.66 -3.46 -29.63
C ASN A 146 4.69 -3.74 -30.75
N ALA A 147 5.47 -4.81 -30.61
CA ALA A 147 6.46 -5.26 -31.57
C ALA A 147 6.61 -6.79 -31.48
N ILE A 148 6.99 -7.42 -32.59
CA ILE A 148 7.27 -8.86 -32.66
C ILE A 148 8.70 -9.03 -33.18
N LEU A 149 9.54 -9.70 -32.39
CA LEU A 149 10.90 -10.07 -32.79
C LEU A 149 10.88 -11.50 -33.34
N GLN A 150 11.20 -11.67 -34.62
CA GLN A 150 11.31 -12.99 -35.26
C GLN A 150 12.78 -13.35 -35.45
N ILE A 151 13.24 -14.39 -34.77
CA ILE A 151 14.61 -14.90 -34.90
C ILE A 151 14.57 -16.19 -35.72
N ARG A 152 15.47 -16.30 -36.69
CA ARG A 152 15.57 -17.44 -37.62
C ARG A 152 17.01 -17.88 -37.72
N ALA A 153 17.23 -19.19 -37.74
CA ALA A 153 18.50 -19.78 -38.11
C ALA A 153 18.52 -20.05 -39.63
N ASP A 154 19.70 -19.94 -40.24
CA ASP A 154 19.85 -20.16 -41.68
C ASP A 154 19.86 -21.66 -42.00
N ASN A 155 18.93 -22.09 -42.86
CA ASN A 155 18.76 -23.49 -43.31
C ASN A 155 18.67 -24.58 -42.23
N ARG A 156 18.29 -24.23 -40.99
CA ARG A 156 18.03 -25.20 -39.91
C ARG A 156 17.05 -24.65 -38.87
N PRO A 157 16.42 -25.50 -38.04
CA PRO A 157 15.75 -25.03 -36.83
C PRO A 157 16.75 -24.53 -35.79
N LEU A 158 16.28 -23.65 -34.90
CA LEU A 158 16.98 -23.32 -33.66
C LEU A 158 17.01 -24.54 -32.75
N THR A 159 18.09 -24.72 -32.00
CA THR A 159 18.11 -25.73 -30.93
C THR A 159 17.48 -25.17 -29.65
N GLU A 160 17.00 -26.04 -28.76
CA GLU A 160 16.42 -25.62 -27.48
C GLU A 160 17.38 -24.74 -26.67
N ASP A 161 18.67 -25.11 -26.61
CA ASP A 161 19.72 -24.30 -25.94
C ASP A 161 19.88 -22.90 -26.56
N GLU A 162 19.74 -22.78 -27.88
CA GLU A 162 19.81 -21.48 -28.56
C GLU A 162 18.58 -20.64 -28.25
N GLU A 163 17.39 -21.24 -28.27
CA GLU A 163 16.14 -20.57 -27.91
C GLU A 163 16.16 -20.05 -26.47
N GLU A 164 16.63 -20.86 -25.52
CA GLU A 164 16.73 -20.46 -24.11
C GLU A 164 17.74 -19.32 -23.91
N ARG A 165 18.90 -19.39 -24.58
CA ARG A 165 19.90 -18.32 -24.54
C ARG A 165 19.38 -17.03 -25.17
N ILE A 166 18.70 -17.13 -26.31
CA ILE A 166 18.07 -16.00 -26.98
C ILE A 166 17.05 -15.35 -26.05
N ASN A 167 16.15 -16.13 -25.46
CA ASN A 167 15.14 -15.63 -24.53
C ASN A 167 15.77 -14.93 -23.34
N THR A 168 16.84 -15.49 -22.78
CA THR A 168 17.58 -14.89 -21.66
C THR A 168 18.17 -13.54 -22.06
N ILE A 169 18.86 -13.47 -23.21
CA ILE A 169 19.46 -12.23 -23.71
C ILE A 169 18.41 -11.17 -23.98
N VAL A 170 17.32 -11.53 -24.67
CA VAL A 170 16.23 -10.60 -25.00
C VAL A 170 15.59 -10.08 -23.72
N THR A 171 15.26 -10.97 -22.78
CA THR A 171 14.65 -10.58 -21.50
C THR A 171 15.57 -9.64 -20.71
N GLN A 172 16.86 -9.98 -20.61
CA GLN A 172 17.83 -9.15 -19.90
C GLN A 172 17.96 -7.76 -20.55
N ARG A 173 18.10 -7.69 -21.87
CA ARG A 173 18.17 -6.42 -22.61
C ARG A 173 16.91 -5.58 -22.45
N THR A 174 15.73 -6.21 -22.46
CA THR A 174 14.45 -5.54 -22.24
C THR A 174 14.39 -4.96 -20.83
N VAL A 175 14.80 -5.71 -19.81
CA VAL A 175 14.84 -5.22 -18.42
C VAL A 175 15.88 -4.09 -18.25
N GLU A 176 17.05 -4.19 -18.87
CA GLU A 176 18.09 -3.14 -18.84
C GLU A 176 17.59 -1.84 -19.48
N ALA A 177 16.96 -1.92 -20.65
CA ALA A 177 16.51 -0.75 -21.41
C ALA A 177 15.19 -0.16 -20.88
N TYR A 178 14.27 -1.03 -20.45
CA TYR A 178 12.88 -0.69 -20.15
C TYR A 178 12.40 -1.16 -18.78
N GLY A 179 13.27 -1.53 -17.84
CA GLY A 179 12.86 -2.04 -16.52
C GLY A 179 11.99 -1.10 -15.69
N LYS A 180 11.85 0.16 -16.10
CA LYS A 180 10.88 1.13 -15.52
C LYS A 180 9.49 1.04 -16.16
N ASP A 181 9.37 0.57 -17.40
CA ASP A 181 8.11 0.34 -18.09
C ASP A 181 7.56 -1.04 -17.70
N THR A 182 6.50 -1.02 -16.90
CA THR A 182 5.81 -2.23 -16.45
C THR A 182 5.09 -2.99 -17.56
N LYS A 183 5.09 -2.45 -18.79
CA LYS A 183 4.56 -3.07 -20.00
C LYS A 183 5.65 -3.59 -20.94
N ALA A 184 6.93 -3.41 -20.60
CA ALA A 184 8.02 -4.04 -21.33
C ALA A 184 8.23 -5.45 -20.78
N PHE A 185 7.75 -6.43 -21.54
CA PHE A 185 7.81 -7.85 -21.22
C PHE A 185 8.19 -8.67 -22.45
#